data_AF-A0A101X835-F1
#
_entry.id   AF-A0A101X835-F1
#
_cell.length_a   1.000
_cell.length_b   1.000
_cell.length_c   1.000
_cell.angle_alpha   90.00
_cell.angle_beta   90.00
_cell.angle_gamma   90.00
#
_symmetry.space_group_name_H-M   'P 1'
#
loop_
_entity.id
_entity.type
_entity.pdbx_description
1 polymer ?
#
loop_
_entity_poly.entity_id
_entity_poly.type
_entity_poly.pdbx_seq_one_letter_code
_entity_poly.pdbx_strand_id
1 'polypeptide(L)' 'MVRCPVCGRDYQNTLSLLKHVRLKSKYDEHHRNLWMEYIKFKSVNDGYEEIYTETDIFREFLKQRKAQF' A
#
# COMPACT_ATOMS: atom_id res chain seq x y z
N MET A 1 10.49 -9.82 -5.13
CA MET A 1 10.42 -8.40 -5.54
C MET A 1 8.96 -7.97 -5.57
N VAL A 2 8.65 -6.74 -5.18
CA VAL A 2 7.28 -6.21 -5.12
C VAL A 2 7.17 -5.04 -6.09
N ARG A 3 6.25 -5.16 -7.06
CA ARG A 3 6.04 -4.14 -8.09
C ARG A 3 5.00 -3.12 -7.66
N CYS A 4 5.29 -1.83 -7.85
CA CYS A 4 4.33 -0.76 -7.62
C CYS A 4 3.18 -0.86 -8.64
N PRO A 5 1.91 -0.89 -8.20
CA PRO A 5 0.77 -0.99 -9.11
C PRO A 5 0.48 0.31 -9.87
N VAL A 6 1.11 1.43 -9.51
CA VAL A 6 0.91 2.73 -10.16
C VAL A 6 1.97 2.98 -11.23
N CYS A 7 3.25 2.96 -10.86
CA CYS A 7 4.35 3.29 -11.79
C CYS A 7 5.12 2.09 -12.32
N GLY A 8 4.76 0.87 -11.91
CA GLY A 8 5.38 -0.36 -12.39
C GLY A 8 6.83 -0.59 -11.96
N ARG A 9 7.41 0.24 -11.07
CA ARG A 9 8.76 0.04 -10.53
C ARG A 9 8.81 -1.14 -9.56
N ASP A 10 9.90 -1.90 -9.62
CA ASP A 10 10.18 -3.00 -8.70
C ASP A 10 10.94 -2.53 -7.46
N TYR A 11 10.55 -3.08 -6.32
CA TYR A 11 11.18 -2.84 -5.03
C TYR A 11 11.62 -4.16 -4.40
N GLN A 12 12.68 -4.08 -3.58
CA GLN A 12 13.24 -5.25 -2.92
C GLN A 12 12.24 -5.93 -1.97
N ASN A 13 11.45 -5.14 -1.25
CA ASN A 13 10.47 -5.61 -0.28
C ASN A 13 9.26 -4.66 -0.15
N THR A 14 8.22 -5.11 0.56
CA THR A 14 6.98 -4.35 0.77
C THR A 14 7.20 -3.05 1.53
N LEU A 15 8.14 -3.01 2.48
CA LEU A 15 8.45 -1.79 3.24
C LEU A 15 8.99 -0.68 2.34
N SER A 16 9.91 -1.00 1.42
CA SER A 16 10.43 -0.05 0.44
C SER A 16 9.33 0.48 -0.48
N LEU A 17 8.42 -0.39 -0.92
CA LEU A 17 7.27 0.02 -1.72
C LEU A 17 6.31 0.92 -0.94
N LEU A 18 6.02 0.59 0.33
CA LEU A 18 5.19 1.39 1.22
C LEU A 18 5.75 2.81 1.37
N LYS A 19 7.05 2.93 1.67
CA LYS A 19 7.75 4.22 1.76
C LYS A 19 7.67 5.00 0.44
N HIS A 20 7.85 4.31 -0.70
CA HIS A 20 7.72 4.92 -2.02
C HIS A 20 6.31 5.50 -2.25
N VAL A 21 5.26 4.72 -2.01
CA VAL A 21 3.87 5.16 -2.22
C VAL A 21 3.54 6.34 -1.29
N ARG A 22 3.94 6.26 -0.01
CA ARG A 22 3.73 7.34 0.97
C ARG A 22 4.45 8.64 0.61
N LEU A 23 5.63 8.55 0.00
CA LEU A 23 6.36 9.74 -0.44
C LEU A 23 5.74 10.32 -1.71
N LYS A 24 5.42 9.48 -2.68
CA LYS A 24 4.86 9.91 -3.97
C LYS A 24 3.44 10.44 -3.86
N SER A 25 2.64 9.96 -2.92
CA SER A 25 1.28 10.44 -2.69
C SER A 25 1.17 11.93 -2.37
N LYS A 26 2.28 12.58 -1.99
CA LYS A 26 2.35 14.03 -1.76
C LYS A 26 2.35 14.86 -3.04
N TYR A 27 2.79 14.29 -4.16
CA TYR A 27 3.05 15.03 -5.40
C TYR A 27 2.47 14.37 -6.66
N ASP A 28 2.05 13.11 -6.59
CA ASP A 28 1.50 12.34 -7.70
C ASP A 28 0.08 11.87 -7.37
N GLU A 29 -0.88 12.24 -8.20
CA GLU A 29 -2.30 11.98 -7.97
C GLU A 29 -2.63 10.48 -7.97
N HIS A 30 -2.01 9.70 -8.86
CA HIS A 30 -2.26 8.26 -8.93
C HIS A 30 -1.72 7.53 -7.69
N HIS A 31 -0.54 7.89 -7.19
CA HIS A 31 -0.03 7.38 -5.91
C HIS A 31 -0.84 7.90 -4.73
N ARG A 32 -1.38 9.12 -4.81
CA ARG A 32 -2.28 9.66 -3.79
C ARG A 32 -3.57 8.86 -3.70
N ASN A 33 -4.18 8.51 -4.83
CA ASN A 33 -5.38 7.68 -4.86
C ASN A 33 -5.10 6.30 -4.24
N LEU A 34 -4.01 5.64 -4.62
CA LEU A 34 -3.59 4.37 -4.00
C LEU A 34 -3.38 4.51 -2.49
N TRP A 35 -2.75 5.60 -2.05
CA TRP A 35 -2.52 5.88 -0.63
C TRP A 35 -3.84 6.08 0.13
N MET A 36 -4.80 6.82 -0.45
CA MET A 36 -6.12 7.03 0.15
C MET A 36 -6.91 5.72 0.25
N GLU A 37 -6.84 4.86 -0.77
CA GLU A 37 -7.43 3.52 -0.71
C GLU A 37 -6.83 2.68 0.43
N TYR A 38 -5.50 2.74 0.60
CA TYR A 38 -4.84 2.07 1.71
C TYR A 38 -5.29 2.62 3.07
N ILE A 39 -5.39 3.94 3.23
CA ILE A 39 -5.88 4.54 4.48
C ILE A 39 -7.33 4.11 4.76
N LYS A 40 -8.19 4.06 3.74
CA LYS A 40 -9.57 3.56 3.87
C LYS A 40 -9.58 2.09 4.26
N PHE A 41 -8.76 1.25 3.62
CA PHE A 41 -8.62 -0.16 3.94
C PHE A 41 -8.22 -0.35 5.41
N LYS A 42 -7.19 0.40 5.84
CA LYS A 42 -6.71 0.39 7.21
C LYS A 42 -7.80 0.80 8.20
N SER A 43 -8.57 1.84 7.89
CA SER A 43 -9.67 2.32 8.75
C SER A 43 -10.86 1.35 8.83
N VAL A 44 -11.16 0.59 7.77
CA VAL A 44 -12.22 -0.44 7.80
C VAL A 44 -11.78 -1.64 8.64
N ASN A 45 -10.49 -1.94 8.64
CA ASN A 45 -9.89 -3.02 9.42
C ASN A 45 -9.32 -2.48 10.75
N ASP A 46 -10.12 -1.67 11.43
CA ASP A 46 -9.80 -1.14 12.76
C ASP A 46 -9.45 -2.31 13.70
N GLY A 47 -8.31 -2.23 14.38
CA GLY A 47 -7.73 -3.33 15.19
C GLY A 47 -6.61 -4.13 14.50
N TYR A 48 -6.38 -3.98 13.19
CA TYR A 48 -5.20 -4.60 12.55
C TYR A 48 -3.89 -4.05 13.11
N GLU A 49 -3.85 -2.78 13.54
CA GLU A 49 -2.65 -2.17 14.12
C GLU A 49 -2.24 -2.77 15.47
N GLU A 50 -3.15 -3.45 16.16
CA GLU A 50 -2.85 -4.11 17.44
C GLU A 50 -2.16 -5.47 17.24
N ILE A 51 -2.29 -6.06 16.04
CA ILE A 51 -1.89 -7.43 15.73
C ILE A 51 -0.80 -7.47 14.64
N TYR A 52 -0.82 -6.50 13.72
CA TYR A 52 0.02 -6.47 12.51
C TYR A 52 0.80 -5.17 12.38
N THR A 53 1.99 -5.27 11.79
CA THR A 53 2.76 -4.06 11.46
C THR A 53 2.15 -3.33 10.27
N GLU A 54 2.40 -2.02 10.14
CA GLU A 54 1.97 -1.23 8.97
C GLU A 54 2.39 -1.88 7.63
N THR A 55 3.53 -2.57 7.61
CA THR A 55 4.01 -3.28 6.42
C THR A 55 3.18 -4.52 6.09
N ASP A 56 2.72 -5.25 7.12
CA ASP A 56 1.84 -6.41 6.94
C ASP A 56 0.45 -5.99 6.48
N ILE A 57 -0.12 -4.94 7.09
CA ILE A 57 -1.41 -4.35 6.66
C ILE A 57 -1.33 -3.91 5.20
N PHE A 58 -0.25 -3.23 4.81
CA PHE A 58 -0.04 -2.82 3.44
C PHE A 58 0.15 -4.00 2.47
N ARG A 59 0.77 -5.10 2.94
CA ARG A 59 0.87 -6.33 2.15
C ARG A 59 -0.49 -6.95 1.89
N GLU A 60 -1.35 -7.01 2.90
CA GLU A 60 -2.72 -7.54 2.76
C GLU A 60 -3.56 -6.67 1.84
N PHE A 61 -3.45 -5.34 1.96
CA PHE A 61 -4.06 -4.40 1.02
C PHE A 61 -3.66 -4.70 -0.43
N LEU A 62 -2.37 -4.89 -0.70
CA LEU A 62 -1.88 -5.21 -2.05
C LEU A 62 -2.38 -6.57 -2.56
N LYS A 63 -2.53 -7.57 -1.68
CA LYS A 63 -3.08 -8.88 -2.05
C LYS A 63 -4.56 -8.77 -2.44
N GLN A 64 -5.37 -8.08 -1.65
CA GLN A 64 -6.79 -7.89 -1.95
C GLN A 64 -7.00 -7.14 -3.27
N ARG A 65 -6.20 -6.09 -3.52
CA ARG A 65 -6.24 -5.37 -4.80
C ARG A 65 -5.86 -6.24 -6.00
N LYS A 66 -4.91 -7.18 -5.85
CA LYS A 66 -4.53 -8.11 -6.92
C LYS A 66 -5.59 -9.18 -7.20
N ALA A 67 -6.42 -9.53 -6.22
CA ALA A 67 -7.49 -10.52 -6.39
C ALA A 67 -8.71 -9.98 -7.15
N GLN A 68 -8.78 -8.66 -7.39
CA GLN A 68 -9.85 -8.00 -8.14
C GLN A 68 -9.58 -7.87 -9.65
N PHE A 69 -8.42 -8.30 -10.15
CA PHE A 69 -8.03 -8.21 -11.56
C PHE A 69 -7.64 -9.58 -12.13
#